data_AF-A0A7S2PDG1-F1
#
_entry.id   AF-A0A7S2PDG1-F1
#
_cell.length_a   1.000
_cell.length_b   1.000
_cell.length_c   1.000
_cell.angle_alpha   90.00
_cell.angle_beta   90.00
_cell.angle_gamma   90.00
#
_symmetry.space_group_name_H-M   'P 1'
#
loop_
_entity.id
_entity.type
_entity.pdbx_description
1 polymer ?
#
loop_
_entity_poly.entity_id
_entity_poly.type
_entity_poly.pdbx_seq_one_letter_code
_entity_poly.pdbx_strand_id
1 'polypeptide(L)'
;EHDCPIGGNGRSVGWFFEGIFPLAAFGKEPLQLTLNGVTDGTSDIDPSVDYLSSSFIPLLIKFGIGVDDDHPPPVLKVTKRGAAPMGGGSVDFYCPIVKELNPIDF
;
A
#
# COMPACT_ATOMS: atom_id res chain seq x y z
N GLU A 1 12.48 1.09 1.99
CA GLU A 1 12.24 2.46 1.51
C GLU A 1 12.51 2.52 0.01
N HIS A 2 11.72 3.29 -0.73
CA HIS A 2 11.89 3.46 -2.17
C HIS A 2 11.40 4.83 -2.63
N ASP A 3 12.22 5.50 -3.44
CA ASP A 3 11.86 6.75 -4.12
C ASP A 3 11.25 6.45 -5.48
N CYS A 4 9.94 6.65 -5.62
CA CYS A 4 9.23 6.45 -6.87
C CYS A 4 9.67 7.49 -7.91
N PRO A 5 9.93 7.09 -9.18
CA PRO A 5 10.27 8.01 -10.25
C PRO A 5 9.22 9.11 -10.44
N ILE A 6 9.68 10.36 -10.54
CA ILE A 6 8.86 11.55 -10.81
C ILE A 6 9.06 12.05 -12.25
N GLY A 7 8.10 12.84 -12.77
CA GLY A 7 8.19 13.48 -14.09
C GLY A 7 7.48 12.71 -15.21
N GLY A 8 7.85 12.97 -16.47
CA GLY A 8 7.06 12.61 -17.67
C GLY A 8 6.75 11.13 -17.88
N ASN A 9 7.53 10.22 -17.26
CA ASN A 9 7.29 8.77 -17.28
C ASN A 9 7.10 8.19 -15.85
N GLY A 10 7.00 9.04 -14.84
CA GLY A 10 6.79 8.63 -13.45
C GLY A 10 5.34 8.19 -13.19
N ARG A 11 5.14 7.32 -12.20
CA ARG A 11 3.81 6.88 -11.73
C ARG A 11 3.62 7.28 -10.28
N SER A 12 2.37 7.51 -9.88
CA SER A 12 2.05 7.76 -8.48
C SER A 12 2.38 6.54 -7.61
N VAL A 13 2.58 6.76 -6.31
CA VAL A 13 2.89 5.69 -5.36
C VAL A 13 1.81 4.61 -5.32
N GLY A 14 0.54 4.97 -5.63
CA GLY A 14 -0.57 4.03 -5.67
C GLY A 14 -0.38 2.92 -6.72
N TRP A 15 0.21 3.25 -7.87
CA TRP A 15 0.53 2.27 -8.92
C TRP A 15 1.48 1.17 -8.43
N PHE A 16 2.48 1.55 -7.63
CA PHE A 16 3.43 0.58 -7.06
C PHE A 16 2.75 -0.33 -6.05
N PHE A 17 1.82 0.21 -5.25
CA PHE A 17 1.07 -0.58 -4.29
C PHE A 17 0.22 -1.67 -4.94
N GLU A 18 -0.32 -1.46 -6.15
CA GLU A 18 -1.07 -2.50 -6.87
C GLU A 18 -0.25 -3.77 -7.09
N GLY A 19 1.06 -3.64 -7.36
CA GLY A 19 1.96 -4.79 -7.50
C GLY A 19 2.44 -5.37 -6.16
N ILE A 20 2.58 -4.53 -5.13
CA ILE A 20 3.10 -4.92 -3.81
C ILE A 20 2.04 -5.66 -3.00
N PHE A 21 0.81 -5.17 -3.02
CA PHE A 21 -0.29 -5.62 -2.20
C PHE A 21 -0.61 -7.13 -2.30
N PRO A 22 -0.69 -7.74 -3.49
CA PRO A 22 -0.93 -9.19 -3.61
C PRO A 22 0.18 -10.05 -3.01
N LEU A 23 1.38 -9.49 -2.81
CA LEU A 23 2.56 -10.20 -2.34
C LEU A 23 2.88 -9.92 -0.87
N ALA A 24 2.36 -8.82 -0.32
CA ALA A 24 2.78 -8.23 0.94
C ALA A 24 2.71 -9.20 2.14
N ALA A 25 1.70 -10.07 2.18
CA ALA A 25 1.47 -11.00 3.29
C ALA A 25 2.16 -12.38 3.13
N PHE A 26 2.81 -12.64 1.98
CA PHE A 26 3.40 -13.95 1.66
C PHE A 26 4.93 -13.96 1.73
N GLY A 27 5.51 -12.90 2.30
CA GLY A 27 6.93 -12.84 2.59
C GLY A 27 7.35 -13.83 3.68
N LYS A 28 8.67 -13.96 3.90
CA LYS A 28 9.22 -14.70 5.04
C LYS A 28 9.13 -13.90 6.35
N GLU A 29 9.07 -12.58 6.24
CA GLU A 29 9.04 -11.63 7.36
C GLU A 29 8.01 -10.52 7.04
N PRO A 30 7.44 -9.84 8.06
CA PRO A 30 6.53 -8.72 7.84
C PRO A 30 7.13 -7.63 6.94
N LEU A 31 6.33 -7.11 6.02
CA LEU A 31 6.75 -6.05 5.11
C LEU A 31 6.58 -4.68 5.79
N GLN A 32 7.67 -3.94 5.90
CA GLN A 32 7.70 -2.52 6.25
C GLN A 32 8.29 -1.73 5.09
N LEU A 33 7.52 -0.80 4.54
CA LEU A 33 7.91 -0.05 3.36
C LEU A 33 7.43 1.39 3.43
N THR A 34 8.35 2.32 3.17
CA THR A 34 8.03 3.71 2.87
C THR A 34 8.23 3.96 1.37
N LEU A 35 7.20 4.49 0.71
CA LEU A 35 7.25 4.96 -0.67
C LEU A 35 7.21 6.48 -0.71
N ASN A 36 8.19 7.11 -1.36
CA ASN A 36 8.25 8.55 -1.54
C ASN A 36 7.88 8.90 -2.99
N GLY A 37 7.00 9.89 -3.20
CA GLY A 37 6.56 10.26 -4.55
C GLY A 37 5.29 11.10 -4.60
N VAL A 38 4.54 10.96 -5.69
CA VAL A 38 3.21 11.59 -5.87
C VAL A 38 2.15 10.70 -5.22
N THR A 39 1.36 11.26 -4.30
CA THR A 39 0.35 10.51 -3.51
C THR A 39 -1.08 10.65 -4.03
N ASP A 40 -1.33 11.67 -4.85
CA ASP A 40 -2.61 11.97 -5.47
C ASP A 40 -2.45 11.76 -6.97
N GLY A 41 -3.07 10.70 -7.51
CA GLY A 41 -2.75 10.05 -8.79
C GLY A 41 -2.19 10.94 -9.92
N THR A 42 -1.18 10.43 -10.64
CA THR A 42 -0.57 11.12 -11.80
C THR A 42 -1.39 10.98 -13.08
N SER A 43 -2.33 10.05 -13.10
CA SER A 43 -3.24 9.78 -14.21
C SER A 43 -4.56 9.23 -13.66
N ASP A 44 -5.59 9.17 -14.51
CA ASP A 44 -6.91 8.62 -14.22
C ASP A 44 -6.92 7.11 -13.93
N ILE A 45 -5.84 6.41 -14.29
CA ILE A 45 -5.68 4.97 -14.06
C ILE A 45 -4.91 4.65 -12.78
N ASP A 46 -4.16 5.60 -12.21
CA ASP A 46 -3.39 5.34 -11.00
C ASP A 46 -4.28 5.49 -9.75
N PRO A 47 -4.42 4.45 -8.91
CA PRO A 47 -5.26 4.56 -7.73
C PRO A 47 -4.68 5.57 -6.73
N SER A 48 -5.54 6.34 -6.08
CA SER A 48 -5.11 7.20 -4.97
C SER A 48 -4.80 6.36 -3.73
N VAL A 49 -3.89 6.85 -2.91
CA VAL A 49 -3.51 6.17 -1.66
C VAL A 49 -4.68 6.11 -0.68
N ASP A 50 -5.53 7.15 -0.67
CA ASP A 50 -6.72 7.19 0.17
C ASP A 50 -7.74 6.12 -0.26
N TYR A 51 -7.90 5.88 -1.57
CA TYR A 51 -8.73 4.80 -2.10
C TYR A 51 -8.20 3.44 -1.65
N LEU A 52 -6.89 3.19 -1.80
CA LEU A 52 -6.25 1.95 -1.39
C LEU A 52 -6.37 1.71 0.12
N SER A 53 -6.16 2.75 0.93
CA SER A 53 -6.31 2.68 2.38
C SER A 53 -7.75 2.34 2.79
N SER A 54 -8.74 2.94 2.11
CA SER A 54 -10.16 2.77 2.44
C SER A 54 -10.78 1.47 1.92
N SER A 55 -10.24 0.90 0.84
CA SER A 55 -10.81 -0.28 0.18
C SER A 55 -9.98 -1.54 0.40
N PHE A 56 -8.67 -1.45 0.17
CA PHE A 56 -7.80 -2.62 0.10
C PHE A 56 -7.34 -3.08 1.49
N ILE A 57 -7.04 -2.15 2.40
CA ILE A 57 -6.62 -2.52 3.76
C ILE A 57 -7.74 -3.27 4.51
N PRO A 58 -9.00 -2.83 4.51
CA PRO A 58 -10.09 -3.61 5.08
C PRO A 58 -10.28 -4.98 4.43
N LEU A 59 -10.01 -5.10 3.12
CA LEU A 59 -10.07 -6.37 2.40
C LEU A 59 -8.99 -7.35 2.88
N LEU A 60 -7.75 -6.89 3.07
CA LEU A 60 -6.68 -7.72 3.64
C LEU A 60 -7.04 -8.23 5.04
N ILE A 61 -7.61 -7.37 5.88
CA ILE A 61 -8.05 -7.75 7.23
C ILE A 61 -9.16 -8.80 7.16
N LYS A 62 -10.11 -8.68 6.21
CA LYS A 62 -11.15 -9.71 6.00
C LYS A 62 -10.58 -11.06 5.59
N PHE A 63 -9.47 -11.09 4.87
CA PHE A 63 -8.73 -12.32 4.57
C PHE A 63 -7.98 -12.90 5.78
N GLY A 64 -8.12 -12.32 6.98
CA GLY A 64 -7.47 -12.80 8.21
C GLY A 64 -6.07 -12.25 8.45
N ILE A 65 -5.58 -11.35 7.60
CA ILE A 65 -4.22 -10.82 7.70
C ILE A 65 -4.12 -9.91 8.93
N GLY A 66 -3.32 -10.31 9.92
CA GLY A 66 -3.11 -9.55 11.17
C GLY A 66 -4.30 -9.52 12.12
N VAL A 67 -5.18 -10.54 12.05
CA VAL A 67 -6.32 -10.71 12.96
C VAL A 67 -6.02 -11.69 14.10
N ASP A 68 -5.32 -12.78 13.79
CA ASP A 68 -5.10 -13.90 14.73
C ASP A 68 -3.64 -14.04 15.22
N ASP A 69 -2.71 -13.27 14.66
CA ASP A 69 -1.28 -13.32 14.98
C ASP A 69 -0.87 -12.24 16.01
N ASP A 70 0.26 -12.43 16.70
CA ASP A 70 0.90 -11.43 17.60
C ASP A 70 1.34 -10.13 16.90
N HIS A 71 1.02 -9.99 15.61
CA HIS A 71 1.39 -8.87 14.78
C HIS A 71 0.21 -7.93 14.54
N PRO A 72 0.43 -6.61 14.49
CA PRO A 72 -0.64 -5.66 14.21
C PRO A 72 -1.26 -5.87 12.82
N PRO A 73 -2.49 -5.39 12.58
CA PRO A 73 -3.10 -5.46 11.26
C PRO A 73 -2.34 -4.63 10.23
N PRO A 74 -2.50 -4.93 8.93
CA PRO A 74 -1.90 -4.13 7.87
C PRO A 74 -2.41 -2.69 7.94
N VAL A 75 -1.52 -1.73 7.66
CA VAL A 75 -1.85 -0.30 7.68
C VAL A 75 -1.14 0.43 6.55
N LEU A 76 -1.88 1.32 5.89
CA LEU A 76 -1.37 2.25 4.87
C LEU A 76 -1.62 3.67 5.35
N LYS A 77 -0.54 4.41 5.62
CA LYS A 77 -0.58 5.75 6.20
C LYS A 77 0.14 6.75 5.31
N VAL A 78 -0.59 7.75 4.83
CA VAL A 78 0.01 8.93 4.20
C VAL A 78 0.66 9.78 5.29
N THR A 79 1.98 9.85 5.33
CA THR A 79 2.72 10.70 6.28
C THR A 79 2.93 12.10 5.75
N LYS A 80 3.06 12.24 4.41
CA LYS A 80 3.18 13.53 3.74
C LYS A 80 2.49 13.46 2.37
N ARG A 81 1.67 14.45 2.04
CA ARG A 81 1.06 14.56 0.71
C ARG A 81 2.04 15.17 -0.29
N GLY A 82 2.05 14.63 -1.50
CA GLY A 82 2.86 15.11 -2.62
C GLY A 82 2.06 15.10 -3.91
N ALA A 83 2.18 16.16 -4.69
CA ALA A 83 1.42 16.36 -5.93
C ALA A 83 2.36 16.46 -7.14
N ALA A 84 1.86 16.06 -8.30
CA ALA A 84 2.58 16.22 -9.55
C ALA A 84 2.81 17.74 -9.87
N PRO A 85 3.89 18.10 -10.58
CA PRO A 85 4.96 17.22 -11.08
C PRO A 85 6.09 16.95 -10.07
N MET A 86 6.14 17.70 -8.97
CA MET A 86 7.29 17.69 -8.05
C MET A 86 7.28 16.54 -7.03
N GLY A 87 6.13 15.90 -6.80
CA GLY A 87 5.98 14.84 -5.81
C GLY A 87 6.19 15.37 -4.39
N GLY A 88 7.11 14.75 -3.64
CA GLY A 88 7.47 15.14 -2.28
C GLY A 88 6.55 14.60 -1.19
N GLY A 89 5.67 13.66 -1.52
CA GLY A 89 4.85 12.92 -0.59
C GLY A 89 5.56 11.65 -0.10
N SER A 90 5.03 11.07 0.95
CA SER A 90 5.55 9.87 1.61
C SER A 90 4.40 9.06 2.19
N VAL A 91 4.47 7.75 2.00
CA VAL A 91 3.46 6.79 2.44
C VAL A 91 4.15 5.62 3.09
N ASP A 92 3.75 5.35 4.33
CA ASP A 92 4.20 4.20 5.09
C ASP A 92 3.19 3.07 4.96
N PHE A 93 3.70 1.87 4.70
CA PHE A 93 2.95 0.64 4.63
C PHE A 93 3.56 -0.41 5.55
N TYR A 94 2.69 -1.07 6.29
CA TYR A 94 3.02 -2.25 7.06
C TYR A 94 2.06 -3.39 6.72
N CYS A 95 2.59 -4.60 6.57
CA CYS A 95 1.80 -5.81 6.43
C CYS A 95 2.47 -6.97 7.17
N PRO A 96 1.76 -7.68 8.07
CA PRO A 96 2.26 -8.91 8.64
C PRO A 96 2.25 -10.04 7.60
N ILE A 97 2.93 -11.14 7.93
CA ILE A 97 2.82 -12.39 7.17
C ILE A 97 1.53 -13.12 7.55
N VAL A 98 1.02 -13.96 6.66
CA VAL A 98 -0.15 -14.81 6.92
C VAL A 98 0.14 -16.25 6.47
N LYS A 99 -0.28 -17.24 7.26
CA LYS A 99 -0.12 -18.66 6.90
C LYS A 99 -1.22 -19.14 5.96
N GLU A 100 -2.46 -18.76 6.26
CA GLU A 100 -3.66 -19.18 5.55
C GLU A 100 -4.63 -18.00 5.47
N LEU A 101 -5.31 -17.85 4.33
CA LEU A 101 -6.32 -16.81 4.16
C LEU A 101 -7.69 -17.34 4.56
N ASN A 102 -8.47 -16.48 5.21
CA ASN A 102 -9.88 -16.74 5.47
C ASN A 102 -10.70 -16.55 4.20
N PRO A 103 -11.60 -17.49 3.83
CA PRO A 103 -12.53 -17.28 2.73
C PRO A 103 -13.46 -16.11 3.05
N ILE A 104 -13.73 -15.27 2.06
CA ILE A 104 -14.69 -14.18 2.18
C ILE A 104 -15.99 -14.59 1.52
N ASP A 105 -17.08 -14.54 2.27
CA ASP A 105 -18.44 -14.73 1.78
C ASP A 105 -19.14 -13.36 1.70
N PHE A 106 -19.81 -13.06 0.59
CA PHE A 106 -20.41 -11.75 0.30
C PHE A 106 -21.92 -11.84 0.09
#